data_AF-A0A352IP24-F1
#
_entry.id   AF-A0A352IP24-F1
#
_cell.length_a   1.000
_cell.length_b   1.000
_cell.length_c   1.000
_cell.angle_alpha   90.00
_cell.angle_beta   90.00
_cell.angle_gamma   90.00
#
_symmetry.space_group_name_H-M   'P 1'
#
loop_
_entity.id
_entity.type
_entity.pdbx_description
1 polymer ?
#
loop_
_entity_poly.entity_id
_entity_poly.type
_entity_poly.pdbx_seq_one_letter_code
_entity_poly.pdbx_strand_id
1 'polypeptide(L)'
;LVNWLRQQNLCVHDPARNLVMTHAGLPHIWTVSQAMECAREVEAVIRGETAEEYFAHMYGNQPERWDESLQGMDRWRVITNYFTRMRFIAEDGSLELAAKESVDSAPEGYQPWFHFPRNDDVRVVFGHWAALEGKTGSDRFVGLDTGCVWGGALTMMNLDSGEKIHCDC
;
A
#
# COMPACT_ATOMS: atom_id res chain seq x y z
N LEU A 1 -3.36 -9.42 -22.14
CA LEU A 1 -2.59 -8.85 -21.01
C LEU A 1 -3.49 -8.09 -20.03
N VAL A 2 -4.19 -7.02 -20.43
CA VAL A 2 -5.00 -6.19 -19.52
C VAL A 2 -6.08 -6.99 -18.76
N ASN A 3 -6.80 -7.88 -19.43
CA ASN A 3 -7.80 -8.73 -18.76
C ASN A 3 -7.18 -9.63 -17.69
N TRP A 4 -5.94 -10.09 -17.86
CA TRP A 4 -5.23 -10.87 -16.84
C TRP A 4 -4.79 -9.99 -15.67
N LEU A 5 -4.29 -8.77 -15.94
CA LEU A 5 -3.91 -7.81 -14.90
C LEU A 5 -5.09 -7.45 -13.99
N ARG A 6 -6.29 -7.29 -14.55
CA ARG A 6 -7.52 -7.03 -13.79
C ARG A 6 -7.90 -8.16 -12.81
N GLN A 7 -7.37 -9.37 -13.00
CA GLN A 7 -7.64 -10.51 -12.12
C GLN A 7 -6.65 -10.63 -10.96
N GLN A 8 -5.62 -9.77 -10.88
CA GLN A 8 -4.61 -9.86 -9.82
C GLN A 8 -5.14 -9.31 -8.48
N ASN A 9 -4.45 -9.63 -7.40
CA ASN A 9 -4.81 -9.17 -6.05
C ASN A 9 -4.17 -7.81 -5.74
N LEU A 10 -4.88 -6.97 -4.99
CA LEU A 10 -4.36 -5.74 -4.39
C LEU A 10 -3.66 -6.00 -3.05
N CYS A 11 -4.11 -7.03 -2.34
CA CYS A 11 -3.57 -7.44 -1.05
C CYS A 11 -3.41 -8.96 -1.01
N VAL A 12 -2.24 -9.42 -0.59
CA VAL A 12 -1.94 -10.84 -0.37
C VAL A 12 -1.65 -11.03 1.11
N HIS A 13 -2.41 -11.92 1.76
CA HIS A 13 -2.15 -12.34 3.14
C HIS A 13 -1.73 -13.80 3.16
N ASP A 14 -0.56 -14.08 3.73
CA ASP A 14 -0.04 -15.42 4.02
C ASP A 14 -0.02 -15.63 5.55
N PRO A 15 -1.04 -16.30 6.10
CA PRO A 15 -1.10 -16.59 7.54
C PRO A 15 0.02 -17.51 8.01
N ALA A 16 0.51 -18.42 7.16
CA ALA A 16 1.56 -19.37 7.55
C ALA A 16 2.90 -18.65 7.82
N ARG A 17 3.13 -17.54 7.12
CA ARG A 17 4.31 -16.67 7.31
C ARG A 17 4.04 -15.45 8.19
N ASN A 18 2.82 -15.27 8.68
CA ASN A 18 2.35 -14.04 9.34
C ASN A 18 2.73 -12.79 8.53
N LEU A 19 2.37 -12.78 7.23
CA LEU A 19 2.83 -11.78 6.27
C LEU A 19 1.69 -11.21 5.43
N VAL A 20 1.69 -9.90 5.26
CA VAL A 20 0.84 -9.18 4.29
C VAL A 20 1.73 -8.51 3.25
N MET A 21 1.34 -8.60 1.99
CA MET A 21 1.99 -7.91 0.88
C MET A 21 0.98 -7.05 0.12
N THR A 22 1.32 -5.77 -0.04
CA THR A 22 0.51 -4.77 -0.78
C THR A 22 1.46 -3.84 -1.53
N HIS A 23 0.94 -3.02 -2.46
CA HIS A 23 1.81 -2.10 -3.20
C HIS A 23 2.37 -0.97 -2.30
N ALA A 24 1.52 -0.29 -1.52
CA ALA A 24 1.91 0.89 -0.73
C ALA A 24 1.94 0.70 0.80
N GLY A 25 1.56 -0.47 1.32
CA GLY A 25 1.60 -0.78 2.75
C GLY A 25 0.24 -1.09 3.38
N LEU A 26 0.18 -1.03 4.72
CA LEU A 26 -1.00 -1.40 5.52
C LEU A 26 -1.20 -0.42 6.69
N PRO A 27 -2.20 0.49 6.64
CA PRO A 27 -2.37 1.53 7.67
C PRO A 27 -2.79 0.95 9.02
N HIS A 28 -2.37 1.56 10.13
CA HIS A 28 -2.65 1.10 11.50
C HIS A 28 -4.14 1.08 11.86
N ILE A 29 -4.96 1.87 11.16
CA ILE A 29 -6.42 1.91 11.33
C ILE A 29 -7.15 0.66 10.82
N TRP A 30 -6.47 -0.22 10.08
CA TRP A 30 -7.04 -1.49 9.59
C TRP A 30 -6.42 -2.69 10.26
N THR A 31 -7.27 -3.63 10.68
CA THR A 31 -6.86 -5.02 10.90
C THR A 31 -6.52 -5.71 9.58
N VAL A 32 -5.79 -6.83 9.64
CA VAL A 32 -5.52 -7.63 8.43
C VAL A 32 -6.80 -8.10 7.74
N SER A 33 -7.85 -8.47 8.51
CA SER A 33 -9.13 -8.87 7.92
C SER A 33 -9.79 -7.72 7.16
N GLN A 34 -9.88 -6.54 7.77
CA GLN A 34 -10.46 -5.35 7.12
C GLN A 34 -9.71 -4.97 5.85
N ALA A 35 -8.37 -5.06 5.85
CA ALA A 35 -7.58 -4.81 4.64
C ALA A 35 -7.88 -5.84 3.54
N MET A 36 -7.99 -7.13 3.88
CA MET A 36 -8.35 -8.17 2.90
C MET A 36 -9.77 -7.97 2.35
N GLU A 37 -10.73 -7.55 3.19
CA GLU A 37 -12.09 -7.24 2.78
C GLU A 37 -12.14 -6.03 1.83
N CYS A 38 -11.47 -4.93 2.20
CA CYS A 38 -11.36 -3.73 1.35
C CYS A 38 -10.69 -4.05 0.01
N ALA A 39 -9.62 -4.85 0.00
CA ALA A 39 -8.94 -5.25 -1.22
C ALA A 39 -9.87 -6.07 -2.13
N ARG A 40 -10.57 -7.07 -1.58
CA ARG A 40 -11.53 -7.89 -2.33
C ARG A 40 -12.68 -7.07 -2.91
N GLU A 41 -13.14 -6.05 -2.18
CA GLU A 41 -14.17 -5.13 -2.65
C GLU A 41 -13.73 -4.41 -3.93
N VAL A 42 -12.58 -3.75 -3.92
CA VAL A 42 -12.05 -3.03 -5.09
C VAL A 42 -11.65 -4.00 -6.21
N GLU A 43 -11.09 -5.16 -5.89
CA GLU A 43 -10.82 -6.21 -6.86
C GLU A 43 -12.09 -6.68 -7.58
N ALA A 44 -13.21 -6.84 -6.87
CA ALA A 44 -14.49 -7.22 -7.48
C ALA A 44 -15.00 -6.13 -8.44
N VAL A 45 -14.86 -4.85 -8.08
CA VAL A 45 -15.18 -3.72 -8.94
C VAL A 45 -14.31 -3.71 -10.20
N ILE A 46 -13.00 -3.90 -10.06
CA ILE A 46 -12.06 -3.95 -11.18
C ILE A 46 -12.36 -5.13 -12.11
N ARG A 47 -12.80 -6.27 -11.58
CA ARG A 47 -13.13 -7.48 -12.36
C ARG A 47 -14.53 -7.42 -12.97
N GLY A 48 -15.44 -6.63 -12.40
CA GLY A 48 -16.86 -6.58 -12.74
C GLY A 48 -17.23 -5.61 -13.85
N GLU A 49 -18.54 -5.39 -13.98
CA GLU A 49 -19.17 -4.55 -15.01
C GLU A 49 -18.95 -3.05 -14.76
N THR A 50 -18.80 -2.64 -13.49
CA THR A 50 -18.55 -1.25 -13.10
C THR A 50 -17.10 -0.79 -13.28
N ALA A 51 -16.24 -1.64 -13.85
CA ALA A 51 -14.80 -1.35 -13.97
C ALA A 51 -14.51 -0.09 -14.80
N GLU A 52 -15.27 0.15 -15.88
CA GLU A 52 -15.09 1.33 -16.73
C GLU A 52 -15.36 2.63 -15.95
N GLU A 53 -16.49 2.68 -15.23
CA GLU A 53 -16.85 3.79 -14.35
C GLU A 53 -15.82 3.97 -13.22
N TYR A 54 -15.39 2.87 -12.60
CA TYR A 54 -14.32 2.88 -11.61
C TYR A 54 -13.04 3.51 -12.15
N PHE A 55 -12.51 3.04 -13.29
CA PHE A 55 -11.27 3.59 -13.84
C PHE A 55 -11.40 5.05 -14.27
N ALA A 56 -12.60 5.49 -14.69
CA ALA A 56 -12.85 6.90 -15.03
C ALA A 56 -12.82 7.83 -13.79
N HIS A 57 -13.10 7.31 -12.59
CA HIS A 57 -13.30 8.11 -11.38
C HIS A 57 -12.42 7.72 -10.17
N MET A 58 -11.58 6.68 -10.31
CA MET A 58 -10.70 6.19 -9.23
C MET A 58 -9.62 7.17 -8.83
N TYR A 59 -9.28 8.14 -9.70
CA TYR A 59 -8.30 9.16 -9.35
C TYR A 59 -8.94 10.32 -8.59
N GLY A 60 -8.25 10.75 -7.54
CA GLY A 60 -8.62 11.85 -6.69
C GLY A 60 -7.96 11.70 -5.32
N ASN A 61 -7.90 12.79 -4.58
CA ASN A 61 -7.29 12.80 -3.24
C ASN A 61 -8.34 12.80 -2.12
N GLN A 62 -9.64 12.88 -2.46
CA GLN A 62 -10.73 12.91 -1.49
C GLN A 62 -11.69 11.72 -1.69
N PRO A 63 -12.18 11.08 -0.62
CA PRO A 63 -11.87 11.38 0.78
C PRO A 63 -10.45 10.95 1.17
N GLU A 64 -9.85 11.69 2.10
CA GLU A 64 -8.48 11.45 2.58
C GLU A 64 -8.39 10.37 3.67
N ARG A 65 -9.51 10.06 4.34
CA ARG A 65 -9.56 9.08 5.43
C ARG A 65 -10.61 8.02 5.18
N TRP A 66 -10.28 6.77 5.50
CA TRP A 66 -11.26 5.69 5.48
C TRP A 66 -12.27 5.83 6.62
N ASP A 67 -13.52 5.52 6.32
CA ASP A 67 -14.63 5.45 7.25
C ASP A 67 -15.59 4.35 6.79
N GLU A 68 -16.13 3.54 7.71
CA GLU A 68 -17.03 2.43 7.39
C GLU A 68 -18.33 2.90 6.71
N SER A 69 -18.75 4.14 6.94
CA SER A 69 -19.95 4.72 6.35
C SER A 69 -19.78 5.15 4.88
N LEU A 70 -18.55 5.27 4.38
CA LEU A 70 -18.31 5.59 2.97
C LEU A 70 -18.91 4.52 2.08
N GLN A 71 -19.44 4.92 0.92
CA GLN A 71 -20.05 4.02 -0.06
C GLN A 71 -19.63 4.40 -1.49
N GLY A 72 -19.82 3.47 -2.43
CA GLY A 72 -19.61 3.70 -3.85
C GLY A 72 -18.21 4.21 -4.19
N MET A 73 -18.14 5.18 -5.11
CA MET A 73 -16.87 5.66 -5.66
C MET A 73 -15.93 6.26 -4.60
N ASP A 74 -16.45 6.97 -3.60
CA ASP A 74 -15.61 7.57 -2.56
C ASP A 74 -14.95 6.50 -1.69
N ARG A 75 -15.69 5.43 -1.37
CA ARG A 75 -15.15 4.25 -0.69
C ARG A 75 -14.08 3.55 -1.52
N TRP A 76 -14.36 3.28 -2.80
CA TRP A 76 -13.41 2.59 -3.67
C TRP A 76 -12.14 3.42 -3.88
N ARG A 77 -12.28 4.73 -4.06
CA ARG A 77 -11.15 5.65 -4.23
C ARG A 77 -10.26 5.67 -3.00
N VAL A 78 -10.82 5.80 -1.81
CA VAL A 78 -9.99 5.87 -0.59
C VAL A 78 -9.29 4.55 -0.33
N ILE A 79 -9.96 3.41 -0.51
CA ILE A 79 -9.33 2.08 -0.40
C ILE A 79 -8.17 1.97 -1.40
N THR A 80 -8.40 2.39 -2.64
CA THR A 80 -7.37 2.39 -3.69
C THR A 80 -6.18 3.25 -3.32
N ASN A 81 -6.41 4.45 -2.77
CA ASN A 81 -5.33 5.34 -2.34
C ASN A 81 -4.48 4.71 -1.23
N TYR A 82 -5.09 4.05 -0.22
CA TYR A 82 -4.33 3.34 0.81
C TYR A 82 -3.44 2.23 0.21
N PHE A 83 -3.98 1.41 -0.69
CA PHE A 83 -3.21 0.29 -1.25
C PHE A 83 -2.17 0.69 -2.28
N THR A 84 -2.33 1.83 -2.96
CA THR A 84 -1.52 2.14 -4.15
C THR A 84 -0.71 3.42 -4.07
N ARG A 85 -1.00 4.32 -3.14
CA ARG A 85 -0.42 5.68 -3.09
C ARG A 85 0.00 6.13 -1.70
N MET A 86 -0.22 5.32 -0.67
CA MET A 86 0.09 5.67 0.71
C MET A 86 1.60 5.80 0.93
N ARG A 87 1.98 6.91 1.59
CA ARG A 87 3.34 7.15 2.06
C ARG A 87 3.28 7.69 3.48
N PHE A 88 2.70 8.89 3.60
CA PHE A 88 2.47 9.57 4.87
C PHE A 88 1.01 9.50 5.28
N ILE A 89 0.75 9.30 6.57
CA ILE A 89 -0.58 9.40 7.18
C ILE A 89 -0.52 10.20 8.46
N ALA A 90 -1.65 10.76 8.87
CA ALA A 90 -1.86 11.32 10.20
C ALA A 90 -2.23 10.21 11.20
N GLU A 91 -2.24 10.56 12.50
CA GLU A 91 -2.56 9.60 13.58
C GLU A 91 -3.97 9.00 13.46
N ASP A 92 -4.93 9.76 12.92
CA ASP A 92 -6.28 9.27 12.65
C ASP A 92 -6.39 8.43 11.37
N GLY A 93 -5.28 8.24 10.66
CA GLY A 93 -5.18 7.49 9.42
C GLY A 93 -5.38 8.31 8.14
N SER A 94 -5.62 9.62 8.22
CA SER A 94 -5.78 10.47 7.03
C SER A 94 -4.55 10.44 6.13
N LEU A 95 -4.74 10.27 4.82
CA LEU A 95 -3.68 10.17 3.82
C LEU A 95 -3.18 11.56 3.40
N GLU A 96 -1.86 11.74 3.39
CA GLU A 96 -1.21 12.86 2.72
C GLU A 96 -0.75 12.44 1.33
N LEU A 97 -1.40 12.99 0.29
CA LEU A 97 -1.24 12.60 -1.11
C LEU A 97 -0.61 13.68 -2.01
N ALA A 98 -0.30 14.86 -1.45
CA ALA A 98 0.32 15.99 -2.16
C ALA A 98 1.81 16.18 -1.81
N ALA A 99 2.26 15.69 -0.66
CA ALA A 99 3.66 15.76 -0.24
C ALA A 99 4.62 15.09 -1.24
N LYS A 100 5.86 15.57 -1.26
CA LYS A 100 6.94 15.00 -2.09
C LYS A 100 7.36 13.65 -1.56
N GLU A 101 8.04 12.87 -2.39
CA GLU A 101 8.36 11.48 -2.07
C GLU A 101 9.49 11.33 -1.03
N SER A 102 10.23 12.39 -0.67
CA SER A 102 11.32 12.27 0.30
C SER A 102 10.80 12.01 1.72
N VAL A 103 11.41 11.06 2.43
CA VAL A 103 11.06 10.72 3.83
C VAL A 103 11.16 11.95 4.76
N ASP A 104 12.14 12.82 4.53
CA ASP A 104 12.36 14.05 5.32
C ASP A 104 11.37 15.17 4.97
N SER A 105 10.43 14.93 4.04
CA SER A 105 9.44 15.92 3.60
C SER A 105 8.04 15.70 4.16
N ALA A 106 7.91 14.87 5.20
CA ALA A 106 6.66 14.68 5.94
C ALA A 106 6.11 16.03 6.42
N PRO A 107 4.89 16.43 6.04
CA PRO A 107 4.26 17.63 6.57
C PRO A 107 3.99 17.51 8.09
N GLU A 108 3.81 18.65 8.75
CA GLU A 108 3.43 18.68 10.16
C GLU A 108 2.13 17.90 10.40
N GLY A 109 2.11 17.04 11.43
CA GLY A 109 0.98 16.16 11.74
C GLY A 109 0.95 14.84 10.98
N TYR A 110 1.86 14.63 10.02
CA TYR A 110 1.97 13.40 9.24
C TYR A 110 3.30 12.67 9.51
N GLN A 111 3.29 11.35 9.36
CA GLN A 111 4.47 10.50 9.50
C GLN A 111 4.41 9.35 8.47
N PRO A 112 5.55 8.72 8.11
CA PRO A 112 5.54 7.48 7.35
C PRO A 112 4.57 6.48 8.00
N TRP A 113 3.72 5.84 7.21
CA TRP A 113 2.61 5.03 7.75
C TRP A 113 3.06 3.93 8.72
N PHE A 114 4.27 3.39 8.52
CA PHE A 114 4.84 2.33 9.34
C PHE A 114 5.43 2.82 10.68
N HIS A 115 5.42 4.13 10.95
CA HIS A 115 5.77 4.69 12.27
C HIS A 115 4.61 4.59 13.27
N PHE A 116 3.37 4.46 12.82
CA PHE A 116 2.23 4.29 13.73
C PHE A 116 2.13 2.85 14.22
N PRO A 117 1.95 2.63 15.53
CA PRO A 117 1.89 1.29 16.09
C PRO A 117 0.63 0.56 15.61
N ARG A 118 0.79 -0.73 15.33
CA ARG A 118 -0.32 -1.65 15.02
C ARG A 118 -0.59 -2.55 16.21
N ASN A 119 -1.84 -2.96 16.37
CA ASN A 119 -2.28 -3.90 17.42
C ASN A 119 -1.92 -5.37 17.12
N ASP A 120 -1.39 -5.65 15.94
CA ASP A 120 -0.88 -6.95 15.50
C ASP A 120 0.65 -6.89 15.32
N ASP A 121 1.27 -8.04 15.02
CA ASP A 121 2.71 -8.19 14.77
C ASP A 121 3.03 -8.63 13.32
N VAL A 122 2.03 -8.62 12.43
CA VAL A 122 2.16 -9.07 11.04
C VAL A 122 3.30 -8.35 10.31
N ARG A 123 4.10 -9.09 9.55
CA ARG A 123 5.12 -8.52 8.67
C ARG A 123 4.44 -7.92 7.45
N VAL A 124 4.83 -6.71 7.05
CA VAL A 124 4.28 -6.06 5.86
C VAL A 124 5.39 -5.87 4.83
N VAL A 125 5.20 -6.45 3.65
CA VAL A 125 6.07 -6.26 2.48
C VAL A 125 5.38 -5.30 1.53
N PHE A 126 6.10 -4.26 1.11
CA PHE A 126 5.56 -3.23 0.23
C PHE A 126 6.60 -2.68 -0.75
N GLY A 127 6.14 -1.88 -1.70
CA GLY A 127 6.97 -1.17 -2.67
C GLY A 127 6.54 0.29 -2.77
N HIS A 128 6.34 0.78 -3.99
CA HIS A 128 5.76 2.10 -4.34
C HIS A 128 6.63 3.33 -3.98
N TRP A 129 7.32 3.28 -2.85
CA TRP A 129 8.02 4.41 -2.26
C TRP A 129 9.51 4.34 -2.54
N ALA A 130 9.90 4.46 -3.82
CA ALA A 130 11.29 4.38 -4.26
C ALA A 130 12.26 5.31 -3.50
N ALA A 131 11.82 6.52 -3.15
CA ALA A 131 12.62 7.48 -2.38
C ALA A 131 12.95 7.04 -0.94
N LEU A 132 12.28 5.99 -0.44
CA LEU A 132 12.63 5.33 0.83
C LEU A 132 13.86 4.41 0.69
N GLU A 133 14.17 3.96 -0.53
CA GLU A 133 15.25 3.01 -0.84
C GLU A 133 15.20 1.73 0.03
N GLY A 134 13.99 1.31 0.43
CA GLY A 134 13.77 0.18 1.34
C GLY A 134 14.17 0.41 2.81
N LYS A 135 14.57 1.63 3.19
CA LYS A 135 15.05 1.98 4.54
C LYS A 135 13.92 2.36 5.49
N THR A 136 13.25 1.36 6.05
CA THR A 136 12.18 1.54 7.06
C THR A 136 12.69 1.60 8.49
N GLY A 137 13.92 1.15 8.75
CA GLY A 137 14.44 0.97 10.11
C GLY A 137 13.78 -0.17 10.89
N SER A 138 13.06 -1.09 10.21
CA SER A 138 12.30 -2.16 10.83
C SER A 138 12.37 -3.46 10.02
N ASP A 139 12.61 -4.59 10.71
CA ASP A 139 12.52 -5.92 10.08
C ASP A 139 11.07 -6.35 9.81
N ARG A 140 10.11 -5.68 10.45
CA ARG A 140 8.68 -5.94 10.30
C ARG A 140 8.09 -5.28 9.05
N PHE A 141 8.58 -4.10 8.69
CA PHE A 141 8.09 -3.34 7.54
C PHE A 141 9.17 -3.36 6.45
N VAL A 142 8.93 -4.11 5.39
CA VAL A 142 9.95 -4.38 4.37
C VAL A 142 9.61 -3.65 3.08
N GLY A 143 10.34 -2.57 2.80
CA GLY A 143 10.29 -1.92 1.48
C GLY A 143 11.19 -2.63 0.48
N LEU A 144 10.63 -3.07 -0.64
CA LEU A 144 11.36 -3.71 -1.75
C LEU A 144 11.53 -2.78 -2.97
N ASP A 145 10.84 -1.65 -3.01
CA ASP A 145 11.05 -0.64 -4.04
C ASP A 145 12.32 0.15 -3.76
N THR A 146 13.40 -0.30 -4.38
CA THR A 146 14.72 0.33 -4.34
C THR A 146 15.03 1.13 -5.61
N GLY A 147 13.99 1.57 -6.33
CA GLY A 147 14.13 2.59 -7.37
C GLY A 147 14.86 2.14 -8.65
N CYS A 148 14.75 0.88 -9.06
CA CYS A 148 15.41 0.36 -10.27
C CYS A 148 15.23 1.27 -11.51
N VAL A 149 14.01 1.74 -11.80
CA VAL A 149 13.75 2.60 -12.97
C VAL A 149 14.42 3.98 -12.89
N TRP A 150 14.87 4.37 -11.69
CA TRP A 150 15.55 5.63 -11.41
C TRP A 150 17.08 5.46 -11.29
N GLY A 151 17.63 4.32 -11.73
CA GLY A 151 19.06 4.01 -11.62
C GLY A 151 19.48 3.49 -10.24
N GLY A 152 18.51 3.01 -9.45
CA GLY A 152 18.75 2.28 -8.21
C GLY A 152 18.97 0.79 -8.47
N ALA A 153 18.29 -0.06 -7.72
CA ALA A 153 18.39 -1.52 -7.87
C ALA A 153 17.02 -2.18 -7.94
N LEU A 154 16.96 -3.36 -8.53
CA LEU A 154 15.86 -4.31 -8.36
C LEU A 154 16.17 -5.22 -7.16
N THR A 155 15.32 -5.20 -6.14
CA THR A 155 15.48 -6.00 -4.93
C THR A 155 14.51 -7.17 -4.91
N MET A 156 15.03 -8.36 -4.66
CA MET A 156 14.26 -9.58 -4.44
C MET A 156 14.46 -10.06 -3.00
N MET A 157 13.41 -10.57 -2.36
CA MET A 157 13.46 -11.13 -1.01
C MET A 157 12.93 -12.56 -1.01
N ASN A 158 13.65 -13.47 -0.37
CA ASN A 158 13.12 -14.77 0.02
C ASN A 158 12.20 -14.60 1.25
N LEU A 159 10.92 -14.91 1.12
CA LEU A 159 9.93 -14.68 2.18
C LEU A 159 10.12 -15.59 3.41
N ASP A 160 10.79 -16.74 3.26
CA ASP A 160 11.06 -17.68 4.35
C ASP A 160 12.30 -17.29 5.15
N SER A 161 13.42 -16.98 4.48
CA SER A 161 14.69 -16.67 5.14
C SER A 161 14.86 -15.18 5.44
N GLY A 162 14.14 -14.30 4.73
CA GLY A 162 14.35 -12.86 4.76
C GLY A 162 15.58 -12.36 4.00
N GLU A 163 16.33 -13.27 3.35
CA GLU A 163 17.48 -12.93 2.53
C GLU A 163 17.07 -12.02 1.36
N LYS A 164 17.84 -10.96 1.13
CA LYS A 164 17.64 -10.01 0.04
C LYS A 164 18.78 -10.08 -0.95
N ILE A 165 18.43 -10.07 -2.23
CA ILE A 165 19.37 -10.01 -3.36
C ILE A 165 19.05 -8.74 -4.15
N HIS A 166 20.10 -8.04 -4.55
CA HIS A 166 20.02 -6.80 -5.32
C HIS A 166 20.66 -6.99 -6.69
N CYS A 167 20.03 -6.43 -7.72
CA CYS A 167 20.60 -6.30 -9.07
C CYS A 167 20.56 -4.83 -9.47
N ASP A 168 21.72 -4.26 -9.78
CA ASP A 168 21.81 -2.87 -10.23
C ASP A 168 21.05 -2.67 -11.54
N CYS A 169 20.45 -1.48 -11.67
CA CYS A 169 19.81 -0.95 -12.86
C CYS A 169 20.58 0.33 -13.27
#